data_AF-A0A3E2X0Z6-F1
#
_entry.id   AF-A0A3E2X0Z6-F1
#
_cell.length_a   1.000
_cell.length_b   1.000
_cell.length_c   1.000
_cell.angle_alpha   90.00
_cell.angle_beta   90.00
_cell.angle_gamma   90.00
#
_symmetry.space_group_name_H-M   'P 1'
#
loop_
_entity.id
_entity.type
_entity.pdbx_description
1 polymer ?
#
loop_
_entity_poly.entity_id
_entity_poly.type
_entity_poly.pdbx_seq_one_letter_code
_entity_poly.pdbx_strand_id
1 'polypeptide(L)'
;MDNGDRTKQKFVTAMTGLMGVKPLDKITVKEIVEKSGMTRQTFYRCFLDKYDLVNWHFERLAEKSFLQMGVSMTLREGLEKKFWFIKNEQTFFAAAFQSEDYNSLVAYDYECILQFYKNIIEKKTKKPLDEDICFLLEMYCRGSIYMTARWARRNMDLAPEKMADLLIQALPQPLEELLSELQPDLQDE
;
A
#
# COMPACT_ATOMS: atom_id res chain seq x y z
N MET A 1 -8.26 7.21 17.42
CA MET A 1 -8.48 7.82 16.08
C MET A 1 -8.71 9.29 16.28
N ASP A 2 -7.84 10.12 15.71
CA ASP A 2 -7.97 11.58 15.76
C ASP A 2 -9.24 12.04 15.01
N ASN A 3 -9.79 13.20 15.36
CA ASN A 3 -11.01 13.73 14.76
C ASN A 3 -10.82 14.07 13.25
N GLY A 4 -9.58 14.38 12.85
CA GLY A 4 -9.18 14.54 11.45
C GLY A 4 -9.30 13.24 10.64
N ASP A 5 -8.95 12.10 11.23
CA ASP A 5 -9.00 10.81 10.56
C ASP A 5 -10.41 10.36 10.22
N ARG A 6 -11.36 10.61 11.12
CA ARG A 6 -12.78 10.28 10.89
C ARG A 6 -13.35 11.08 9.73
N THR A 7 -12.92 12.33 9.58
CA THR A 7 -13.32 13.20 8.46
C THR A 7 -12.76 12.67 7.15
N LYS A 8 -11.46 12.37 7.10
CA LYS A 8 -10.81 11.79 5.92
C LYS A 8 -11.45 10.45 5.50
N GLN A 9 -11.82 9.60 6.46
CA GLN A 9 -12.49 8.32 6.18
C GLN A 9 -13.89 8.46 5.55
N LYS A 10 -14.63 9.53 5.85
CA LYS A 10 -15.90 9.81 5.16
C LYS A 10 -15.69 10.09 3.67
N PHE A 11 -14.62 10.81 3.33
CA PHE A 11 -14.28 11.07 1.93
C PHE A 11 -13.80 9.81 1.21
N VAL A 12 -13.02 8.94 1.86
CA VAL A 12 -12.67 7.62 1.31
C VAL A 12 -13.92 6.79 1.03
N THR A 13 -14.84 6.69 2.00
CA THR A 13 -16.09 5.93 1.81
C THR A 13 -16.91 6.46 0.64
N ALA A 14 -17.02 7.79 0.51
CA ALA A 14 -17.68 8.43 -0.62
C ALA A 14 -16.97 8.12 -1.95
N MET A 15 -15.65 8.24 -1.99
CA MET A 15 -14.82 7.93 -3.16
C MET A 15 -15.01 6.47 -3.60
N THR A 16 -14.85 5.50 -2.69
CA THR A 16 -15.04 4.07 -2.97
C THR A 16 -16.41 3.79 -3.58
N GLY A 17 -17.46 4.39 -3.02
CA GLY A 17 -18.81 4.25 -3.55
C GLY A 17 -19.03 4.91 -4.91
N LEU A 18 -18.22 5.90 -5.31
CA LEU A 18 -18.26 6.51 -6.65
C LEU A 18 -17.44 5.68 -7.65
N MET A 19 -16.28 5.17 -7.22
CA MET A 19 -15.43 4.29 -8.02
C MET A 19 -16.11 2.96 -8.38
N GLY A 20 -17.06 2.50 -7.57
CA GLY A 20 -17.89 1.35 -7.90
C GLY A 20 -18.88 1.56 -9.05
N VAL A 21 -19.10 2.80 -9.51
CA VAL A 21 -20.04 3.10 -10.60
C VAL A 21 -19.40 3.84 -11.78
N LYS A 22 -18.21 4.43 -11.62
CA LYS A 22 -17.48 5.10 -12.71
C LYS A 22 -15.98 5.21 -12.44
N PRO A 23 -15.15 5.39 -13.50
CA PRO A 23 -13.71 5.54 -13.37
C PRO A 23 -13.31 6.74 -12.49
N LEU A 24 -12.20 6.60 -11.75
CA LEU A 24 -11.63 7.66 -10.90
C LEU A 24 -11.48 8.98 -11.65
N ASP A 25 -11.03 8.92 -12.90
CA ASP A 25 -10.75 10.10 -13.73
C ASP A 25 -12.01 10.92 -14.02
N LYS A 26 -13.19 10.30 -13.98
CA LYS A 26 -14.51 10.95 -14.17
C LYS A 26 -15.20 11.37 -12.87
N ILE A 27 -14.60 11.10 -11.72
CA ILE A 27 -15.11 11.56 -10.42
C ILE A 27 -14.66 13.00 -10.19
N THR A 28 -15.57 13.85 -9.71
CA THR A 28 -15.27 15.24 -9.34
C THR A 28 -15.31 15.45 -7.83
N VAL A 29 -14.57 16.44 -7.32
CA VAL A 29 -14.63 16.83 -5.90
C VAL A 29 -16.07 17.18 -5.48
N LYS A 30 -16.87 17.75 -6.39
CA LYS A 30 -18.29 18.04 -6.13
C LYS A 30 -19.05 16.78 -5.70
N GLU A 31 -18.90 15.71 -6.46
CA GLU A 31 -19.64 14.46 -6.20
C GLU A 31 -19.14 13.75 -4.96
N ILE A 32 -17.84 13.84 -4.67
CA ILE A 32 -17.26 13.31 -3.44
C ILE A 32 -17.87 14.00 -2.22
N VAL A 33 -17.95 15.34 -2.23
CA VAL A 33 -18.49 16.10 -1.09
C VAL A 33 -20.00 15.94 -0.94
N GLU A 34 -20.73 15.84 -2.06
CA GLU A 34 -22.17 15.53 -2.07
C GLU A 34 -22.43 14.15 -1.45
N LYS A 35 -21.67 13.13 -1.85
CA LYS A 35 -21.84 11.77 -1.32
C LYS A 35 -21.35 11.61 0.12
N SER A 36 -20.34 12.38 0.54
CA SER A 36 -19.84 12.34 1.93
C SER A 36 -20.69 13.17 2.92
N GLY A 37 -21.59 14.02 2.41
CA GLY A 37 -22.35 14.97 3.22
C GLY A 37 -21.48 16.08 3.83
N MET A 38 -20.34 16.41 3.20
CA MET A 38 -19.40 17.42 3.68
C MET A 38 -19.26 18.57 2.68
N THR A 39 -18.42 19.56 2.99
CA THR A 39 -18.20 20.73 2.13
C THR A 39 -16.89 20.64 1.34
N ARG A 40 -16.81 21.34 0.21
CA ARG A 40 -15.55 21.50 -0.55
C ARG A 40 -14.43 22.10 0.30
N GLN A 41 -14.75 23.06 1.16
CA GLN A 41 -13.78 23.63 2.10
C GLN A 41 -13.21 22.57 3.04
N THR A 42 -14.04 21.65 3.53
CA THR A 42 -13.58 20.56 4.39
C THR A 42 -12.73 19.55 3.62
N PHE A 43 -13.08 19.28 2.35
CA PHE A 43 -12.28 18.44 1.47
C PHE A 43 -10.88 19.03 1.27
N TYR A 44 -10.78 20.30 0.85
CA TYR A 44 -9.49 20.94 0.58
C TYR A 44 -8.62 21.22 1.82
N ARG A 45 -9.21 21.15 3.03
CA ARG A 45 -8.44 21.10 4.27
C ARG A 45 -7.78 19.73 4.51
N CYS A 46 -8.34 18.68 3.92
CA CYS A 46 -7.88 17.30 4.10
C CYS A 46 -7.00 16.82 2.95
N PHE A 47 -7.33 17.23 1.72
CA PHE A 47 -6.73 16.72 0.49
C PHE A 47 -6.58 17.81 -0.56
N LEU A 48 -5.49 17.78 -1.32
CA LEU A 48 -5.26 18.72 -2.42
C LEU A 48 -6.21 18.46 -3.59
N ASP A 49 -6.44 17.19 -3.92
CA ASP A 49 -7.36 16.75 -4.96
C ASP A 49 -7.84 15.30 -4.70
N LYS A 50 -8.49 14.70 -5.71
CA LYS A 50 -9.00 13.33 -5.62
C LYS A 50 -7.92 12.25 -5.63
N TYR A 51 -6.75 12.51 -6.23
CA TYR A 51 -5.63 11.58 -6.28
C TYR A 51 -4.87 11.59 -4.96
N ASP A 52 -4.73 12.77 -4.33
CA ASP A 52 -4.19 12.92 -2.99
C ASP A 52 -5.01 12.14 -1.95
N LEU A 53 -6.35 12.17 -2.05
CA LEU A 53 -7.22 11.31 -1.24
C LEU A 53 -6.91 9.83 -1.46
N VAL A 54 -6.68 9.41 -2.71
CA VAL A 54 -6.38 8.02 -3.03
C VAL A 54 -5.02 7.61 -2.46
N ASN A 55 -3.99 8.41 -2.68
CA ASN A 55 -2.65 8.21 -2.12
C ASN A 55 -2.68 8.10 -0.61
N TRP A 56 -3.38 9.01 0.07
CA TRP A 56 -3.52 8.95 1.51
C TRP A 56 -4.19 7.65 1.99
N HIS A 57 -5.16 7.11 1.25
CA HIS A 57 -5.76 5.84 1.62
C HIS A 57 -4.81 4.65 1.41
N PHE A 58 -3.98 4.70 0.36
CA PHE A 58 -2.87 3.77 0.15
C PHE A 58 -1.83 3.83 1.29
N GLU A 59 -1.46 5.03 1.75
CA GLU A 59 -0.55 5.21 2.89
C GLU A 59 -1.06 4.47 4.12
N ARG A 60 -2.37 4.57 4.43
CA ARG A 60 -2.94 3.87 5.59
C ARG A 60 -2.88 2.36 5.46
N LEU A 61 -3.06 1.83 4.25
CA LEU A 61 -2.86 0.42 3.96
C LEU A 61 -1.40 0.05 4.26
N ALA A 62 -0.46 0.87 3.78
CA ALA A 62 0.95 0.63 3.96
C ALA A 62 1.33 0.68 5.45
N GLU A 63 0.88 1.69 6.19
CA GLU A 63 1.09 1.83 7.64
C GLU A 63 0.56 0.62 8.42
N LYS A 64 -0.67 0.18 8.14
CA LYS A 64 -1.29 -0.94 8.89
C LYS A 64 -0.68 -2.32 8.61
N SER A 65 -0.08 -2.48 7.43
CA SER A 65 0.44 -3.76 6.97
C SER A 65 1.94 -3.85 7.21
N PHE A 66 2.70 -2.83 6.77
CA PHE A 66 4.16 -2.83 6.80
C PHE A 66 4.74 -2.42 8.16
N LEU A 67 4.19 -1.44 8.89
CA LEU A 67 4.80 -1.02 10.17
C LEU A 67 4.84 -2.13 11.25
N GLN A 68 4.03 -3.18 11.11
CA GLN A 68 4.03 -4.32 12.02
C GLN A 68 4.99 -5.46 11.58
N MET A 69 5.43 -5.46 10.33
CA MET A 69 6.39 -6.45 9.81
C MET A 69 7.77 -6.25 10.44
N GLY A 70 8.41 -7.33 10.89
CA GLY A 70 9.70 -7.27 11.58
C GLY A 70 9.64 -6.69 13.00
N VAL A 71 8.44 -6.46 13.52
CA VAL A 71 8.18 -6.08 14.93
C VAL A 71 7.28 -7.11 15.58
N SER A 72 6.11 -7.38 14.99
CA SER A 72 5.13 -8.34 15.52
C SER A 72 4.61 -9.31 14.46
N MET A 73 5.12 -9.25 13.23
CA MET A 73 4.72 -10.10 12.10
C MET A 73 5.93 -10.50 11.28
N THR A 74 5.89 -11.72 10.74
CA THR A 74 6.82 -12.16 9.70
C THR A 74 6.58 -11.43 8.38
N LEU A 75 7.57 -11.46 7.49
CA LEU A 75 7.42 -10.90 6.13
C LEU A 75 6.22 -11.52 5.41
N ARG A 76 6.02 -12.83 5.54
CA ARG A 76 4.90 -13.55 4.92
C ARG A 76 3.55 -13.08 5.46
N GLU A 77 3.39 -13.05 6.77
CA GLU A 77 2.15 -12.58 7.41
C GLU A 77 1.82 -11.14 7.03
N GLY A 78 2.86 -10.29 6.96
CA GLY A 78 2.71 -8.93 6.50
C GLY A 78 2.22 -8.81 5.06
N LEU A 79 2.85 -9.54 4.14
CA LEU A 79 2.44 -9.59 2.73
C LEU A 79 1.03 -10.16 2.58
N GLU A 80 0.70 -11.23 3.31
CA GLU A 80 -0.64 -11.83 3.31
C GLU A 80 -1.69 -10.81 3.78
N LYS A 81 -1.43 -10.10 4.88
CA LYS A 81 -2.30 -9.05 5.41
C LYS A 81 -2.48 -7.90 4.41
N LYS A 82 -1.41 -7.48 3.73
CA LYS A 82 -1.46 -6.48 2.64
C LYS A 82 -2.44 -6.94 1.55
N PHE A 83 -2.28 -8.17 1.06
CA PHE A 83 -3.12 -8.67 -0.03
C PHE A 83 -4.58 -8.88 0.40
N TRP A 84 -4.83 -9.31 1.64
CA TRP A 84 -6.19 -9.39 2.19
C TRP A 84 -6.85 -8.02 2.29
N PHE A 85 -6.11 -7.00 2.70
CA PHE A 85 -6.64 -5.64 2.75
C PHE A 85 -7.01 -5.14 1.34
N ILE A 86 -6.11 -5.29 0.36
CA ILE A 86 -6.39 -4.92 -1.03
C ILE A 86 -7.63 -5.66 -1.55
N LYS A 87 -7.78 -6.94 -1.22
CA LYS A 87 -8.93 -7.76 -1.60
C LYS A 87 -10.23 -7.32 -0.94
N ASN A 88 -10.21 -7.02 0.35
CA ASN A 88 -11.38 -6.53 1.08
C ASN A 88 -11.86 -5.17 0.56
N GLU A 89 -10.97 -4.39 -0.05
CA GLU A 89 -11.27 -3.10 -0.65
C GLU A 89 -11.17 -3.12 -2.19
N GLN A 90 -11.47 -4.27 -2.80
CA GLN A 90 -11.26 -4.50 -4.24
C GLN A 90 -11.81 -3.42 -5.15
N THR A 91 -13.01 -2.87 -4.84
CA THR A 91 -13.65 -1.84 -5.65
C THR A 91 -12.79 -0.58 -5.75
N PHE A 92 -12.16 -0.20 -4.64
CA PHE A 92 -11.30 0.96 -4.58
C PHE A 92 -10.00 0.71 -5.35
N PHE A 93 -9.29 -0.37 -5.00
CA PHE A 93 -7.97 -0.64 -5.57
C PHE A 93 -8.04 -0.99 -7.06
N ALA A 94 -9.01 -1.79 -7.49
CA ALA A 94 -9.17 -2.11 -8.90
C ALA A 94 -9.42 -0.86 -9.75
N ALA A 95 -10.24 0.07 -9.26
CA ALA A 95 -10.52 1.33 -9.95
C ALA A 95 -9.33 2.30 -9.88
N ALA A 96 -8.62 2.38 -8.75
CA ALA A 96 -7.44 3.22 -8.60
C ALA A 96 -6.32 2.80 -9.57
N PHE A 97 -6.06 1.49 -9.68
CA PHE A 97 -5.05 0.97 -10.59
C PHE A 97 -5.44 1.06 -12.08
N GLN A 98 -6.68 1.44 -12.41
CA GLN A 98 -7.13 1.68 -13.79
C GLN A 98 -7.06 3.16 -14.21
N SER A 99 -6.74 4.08 -13.28
CA SER A 99 -6.69 5.51 -13.56
C SER A 99 -5.54 5.90 -14.48
N GLU A 100 -5.72 6.99 -15.24
CA GLU A 100 -4.67 7.62 -16.04
C GLU A 100 -3.47 8.09 -15.18
N ASP A 101 -3.70 8.48 -13.91
CA ASP A 101 -2.66 8.89 -12.97
C ASP A 101 -2.06 7.70 -12.17
N TYR A 102 -2.25 6.48 -12.67
CA TYR A 102 -1.68 5.25 -12.10
C TYR A 102 -0.17 5.37 -11.84
N ASN A 103 0.56 6.09 -12.69
CA ASN A 103 2.01 6.26 -12.54
C ASN A 103 2.36 7.02 -11.25
N SER A 104 1.54 7.99 -10.84
CA SER A 104 1.71 8.72 -9.58
C SER A 104 1.45 7.80 -8.38
N LEU A 105 0.36 7.03 -8.41
CA LEU A 105 0.03 6.06 -7.35
C LEU A 105 1.15 5.00 -7.17
N VAL A 106 1.71 4.51 -8.28
CA VAL A 106 2.81 3.52 -8.26
C VAL A 106 4.12 4.12 -7.79
N ALA A 107 4.44 5.34 -8.23
CA ALA A 107 5.65 6.03 -7.79
C ALA A 107 5.61 6.24 -6.27
N TYR A 108 4.45 6.63 -5.75
CA TYR A 108 4.24 6.79 -4.31
C TYR A 108 4.36 5.47 -3.54
N ASP A 109 3.67 4.41 -3.98
CA ASP A 109 3.76 3.07 -3.35
C ASP A 109 5.20 2.54 -3.38
N TYR A 110 5.96 2.84 -4.45
CA TYR A 110 7.37 2.50 -4.57
C TYR A 110 8.23 3.17 -3.51
N GLU A 111 8.09 4.47 -3.31
CA GLU A 111 8.85 5.19 -2.28
C GLU A 111 8.54 4.64 -0.89
N CYS A 112 7.26 4.43 -0.56
CA CYS A 112 6.86 3.87 0.73
C CYS A 112 7.44 2.47 0.98
N ILE A 113 7.28 1.56 0.02
CA ILE A 113 7.73 0.16 0.16
C ILE A 113 9.26 0.09 0.21
N LEU A 114 9.95 0.86 -0.63
CA LEU A 114 11.42 0.90 -0.64
C LEU A 114 11.96 1.40 0.70
N GLN A 115 11.45 2.55 1.18
CA GLN A 115 11.88 3.11 2.46
C GLN A 115 11.58 2.16 3.62
N PHE A 116 10.44 1.49 3.58
CA PHE A 116 10.10 0.48 4.57
C PHE A 116 11.14 -0.66 4.64
N TYR A 117 11.48 -1.28 3.51
CA TYR A 117 12.48 -2.35 3.50
C TYR A 117 13.87 -1.85 3.90
N LYS A 118 14.27 -0.65 3.45
CA LYS A 118 15.52 -0.01 3.88
C LYS A 118 15.58 0.10 5.40
N ASN A 119 14.56 0.69 6.01
CA ASN A 119 14.48 0.88 7.45
C ASN A 119 14.57 -0.44 8.23
N ILE A 120 13.90 -1.50 7.75
CA ILE A 120 13.98 -2.82 8.37
C ILE A 120 15.40 -3.40 8.30
N ILE A 121 16.00 -3.38 7.12
CA ILE A 121 17.32 -3.97 6.89
C ILE A 121 18.38 -3.19 7.67
N GLU A 122 18.34 -1.86 7.67
CA GLU A 122 19.29 -1.01 8.42
C GLU A 122 19.13 -1.20 9.93
N LYS A 123 17.89 -1.30 10.42
CA LYS A 123 17.63 -1.57 11.84
C LYS A 123 18.18 -2.94 12.26
N LYS A 124 18.00 -3.97 11.44
CA LYS A 124 18.49 -5.33 11.69
C LYS A 124 20.02 -5.38 11.68
N THR A 125 20.63 -4.83 10.64
CA THR A 125 22.09 -4.91 10.41
C THR A 125 22.89 -3.87 11.20
N LYS A 126 22.22 -2.84 11.73
CA LYS A 126 22.81 -1.65 12.36
C LYS A 126 23.82 -0.94 11.46
N LYS A 127 23.62 -1.03 10.14
CA LYS A 127 24.49 -0.48 9.10
C LYS A 127 23.64 0.05 7.95
N PRO A 128 24.12 1.06 7.21
CA PRO A 128 23.48 1.45 5.95
C PRO A 128 23.54 0.28 4.95
N LEU A 129 22.57 0.22 4.04
CA LEU A 129 22.62 -0.73 2.93
C LEU A 129 23.81 -0.41 2.03
N ASP A 130 24.51 -1.45 1.58
CA ASP A 130 25.46 -1.31 0.47
C ASP A 130 24.73 -1.11 -0.87
N GLU A 131 25.50 -0.71 -1.90
CA GLU A 131 24.97 -0.37 -3.22
C GLU A 131 24.34 -1.58 -3.93
N ASP A 132 24.88 -2.78 -3.73
CA ASP A 132 24.39 -4.01 -4.37
C ASP A 132 23.03 -4.42 -3.78
N ILE A 133 22.90 -4.39 -2.45
CA ILE A 133 21.63 -4.64 -1.75
C ILE A 133 20.60 -3.57 -2.12
N CYS A 134 21.00 -2.29 -2.23
CA CYS A 134 20.12 -1.24 -2.72
C CYS A 134 19.60 -1.55 -4.13
N PHE A 135 20.48 -1.91 -5.06
CA PHE A 135 20.11 -2.25 -6.43
C PHE A 135 19.12 -3.42 -6.49
N LEU A 136 19.40 -4.51 -5.77
CA LEU A 136 18.52 -5.67 -5.69
C LEU A 136 17.15 -5.31 -5.11
N LEU A 137 17.14 -4.49 -4.07
CA LEU A 137 15.91 -4.06 -3.41
C LEU A 137 15.05 -3.18 -4.32
N GLU A 138 15.65 -2.25 -5.05
CA GLU A 138 14.94 -1.41 -6.02
C GLU A 138 14.30 -2.26 -7.13
N MET A 139 15.05 -3.23 -7.67
CA MET A 139 14.54 -4.16 -8.68
C MET A 139 13.34 -4.97 -8.14
N TYR A 140 13.47 -5.54 -6.95
CA TYR A 140 12.41 -6.32 -6.30
C TYR A 140 11.17 -5.48 -6.00
N CYS A 141 11.33 -4.27 -5.45
CA CYS A 141 10.23 -3.35 -5.16
C CYS A 141 9.47 -2.98 -6.45
N ARG A 142 10.17 -2.63 -7.53
CA ARG A 142 9.52 -2.33 -8.82
C ARG A 142 8.73 -3.51 -9.36
N GLY A 143 9.32 -4.72 -9.33
CA GLY A 143 8.67 -5.94 -9.78
C GLY A 143 7.43 -6.28 -8.94
N SER A 144 7.56 -6.27 -7.62
CA SER A 144 6.46 -6.62 -6.70
C SER A 144 5.28 -5.66 -6.78
N ILE A 145 5.52 -4.35 -6.97
CA ILE A 145 4.45 -3.36 -7.15
C ILE A 145 3.74 -3.56 -8.48
N TYR A 146 4.49 -3.76 -9.57
CA TYR A 146 3.92 -4.07 -10.87
C TYR A 146 3.01 -5.32 -10.80
N MET A 147 3.49 -6.37 -10.14
CA MET A 147 2.74 -7.62 -9.97
C MET A 147 1.48 -7.44 -9.12
N THR A 148 1.55 -6.61 -8.07
CA THR A 148 0.40 -6.25 -7.22
C THR A 148 -0.66 -5.50 -8.03
N ALA A 149 -0.26 -4.48 -8.78
CA ALA A 149 -1.17 -3.72 -9.64
C ALA A 149 -1.79 -4.59 -10.73
N ARG A 150 -1.00 -5.48 -11.36
CA ARG A 150 -1.50 -6.44 -12.35
C ARG A 150 -2.57 -7.36 -11.75
N TRP A 151 -2.31 -7.92 -10.58
CA TRP A 151 -3.26 -8.77 -9.86
C TRP A 151 -4.56 -8.03 -9.56
N ALA A 152 -4.47 -6.80 -9.03
CA ALA A 152 -5.65 -5.97 -8.76
C ALA A 152 -6.47 -5.66 -10.04
N ARG A 153 -5.81 -5.38 -11.17
CA ARG A 153 -6.46 -5.16 -12.48
C ARG A 153 -7.12 -6.41 -13.06
N ARG A 154 -6.61 -7.60 -12.71
CA ARG A 154 -7.18 -8.89 -13.13
C ARG A 154 -8.26 -9.40 -12.19
N ASN A 155 -8.95 -8.49 -11.49
CA ASN A 155 -9.95 -8.82 -10.49
C ASN A 155 -9.44 -9.77 -9.41
N MET A 156 -8.16 -9.64 -9.06
CA MET A 156 -7.53 -10.40 -7.97
C MET A 156 -7.65 -11.91 -8.19
N ASP A 157 -7.23 -12.33 -9.39
CA ASP A 157 -7.31 -13.68 -9.95
C ASP A 157 -6.56 -14.77 -9.15
N LEU A 158 -5.72 -14.37 -8.19
CA LEU A 158 -5.02 -15.26 -7.25
C LEU A 158 -5.46 -15.03 -5.80
N ALA A 159 -5.36 -16.08 -4.98
CA ALA A 159 -5.56 -15.97 -3.54
C ALA A 159 -4.48 -15.05 -2.91
N PRO A 160 -4.82 -14.23 -1.91
CA PRO A 160 -3.87 -13.37 -1.19
C PRO A 160 -2.61 -14.10 -0.70
N GLU A 161 -2.79 -15.31 -0.17
CA GLU A 161 -1.72 -16.18 0.34
C GLU A 161 -0.79 -16.59 -0.80
N LYS A 162 -1.35 -16.95 -1.96
CA LYS A 162 -0.58 -17.32 -3.13
C LYS A 162 0.22 -16.14 -3.68
N MET A 163 -0.32 -14.92 -3.61
CA MET A 163 0.41 -13.71 -3.98
C MET A 163 1.58 -13.46 -3.03
N ALA A 164 1.38 -13.61 -1.72
CA ALA A 164 2.46 -13.48 -0.73
C ALA A 164 3.57 -14.50 -0.99
N ASP A 165 3.23 -15.78 -1.19
CA ASP A 165 4.20 -16.85 -1.45
C ASP A 165 5.01 -16.60 -2.73
N LEU A 166 4.37 -16.14 -3.81
CA LEU A 166 5.05 -15.82 -5.06
C LEU A 166 6.01 -14.64 -4.94
N LEU A 167 5.66 -13.63 -4.13
CA LEU A 167 6.56 -12.51 -3.87
C LEU A 167 7.76 -12.91 -3.03
N ILE A 168 7.57 -13.77 -2.01
CA ILE A 168 8.69 -14.30 -1.22
C ILE A 168 9.62 -15.13 -2.10
N GLN A 169 9.06 -16.01 -2.93
CA GLN A 169 9.85 -16.83 -3.85
C GLN A 169 10.65 -16.00 -4.87
N ALA A 170 10.20 -14.78 -5.18
CA ALA A 170 10.87 -13.88 -6.10
C ALA A 170 11.97 -13.03 -5.46
N LEU A 171 12.20 -13.13 -4.14
CA LEU A 171 13.28 -12.43 -3.48
C LEU A 171 14.63 -12.94 -3.98
N PRO A 172 15.55 -12.05 -4.40
CA PRO A 172 16.95 -12.40 -4.56
C PRO A 172 17.52 -12.95 -3.25
N GLN A 173 18.34 -13.99 -3.34
CA GLN A 173 18.93 -14.67 -2.17
C GLN A 173 19.55 -13.70 -1.14
N PRO A 174 20.32 -12.65 -1.52
CA PRO A 174 20.85 -11.71 -0.53
C PRO A 174 19.77 -10.96 0.27
N LEU A 175 18.62 -10.65 -0.35
CA LEU A 175 17.50 -10.02 0.35
C LEU A 175 16.73 -11.03 1.20
N GLU A 176 16.59 -12.27 0.72
CA GLU A 176 15.95 -13.34 1.49
C GLU A 176 16.72 -13.61 2.79
N GLU A 177 18.04 -13.70 2.76
CA GLU A 177 18.88 -13.87 3.96
C GLU A 177 18.70 -12.71 4.96
N LEU A 178 18.57 -11.48 4.46
CA LEU A 178 18.34 -10.31 5.31
C LEU A 178 16.91 -10.28 5.90
N LEU A 179 15.91 -10.75 5.17
CA LEU A 179 14.49 -10.60 5.52
C LEU A 179 13.85 -11.85 6.14
N SER A 180 14.43 -13.04 5.96
CA SER A 180 13.89 -14.33 6.44
C SER A 180 13.82 -14.44 7.96
N GLU A 181 14.70 -13.75 8.68
CA GLU A 181 14.73 -13.74 10.15
C GLU A 181 13.93 -12.59 10.77
N LEU A 182 13.05 -11.93 9.99
CA LEU A 182 12.06 -11.02 10.56
C LEU A 182 10.99 -11.82 11.30
N GLN A 183 11.36 -12.47 12.39
CA GLN A 183 10.41 -12.96 13.37
C GLN A 183 10.06 -11.78 14.29
N PRO A 184 8.84 -11.73 14.85
CA PRO A 184 8.62 -10.94 16.05
C PRO A 184 9.74 -11.27 17.03
N ASP A 185 10.42 -10.27 17.59
CA ASP A 185 11.24 -10.53 18.77
C ASP A 185 10.26 -11.16 19.78
N LEU A 186 10.39 -12.46 20.04
CA LEU A 186 9.95 -13.03 21.31
C LEU A 186 10.87 -12.38 22.35
N GLN A 187 10.63 -11.12 22.69
CA GLN A 187 11.32 -10.49 23.79
C GLN A 187 10.93 -11.27 25.03
N ASP A 188 11.95 -11.88 25.60
CA ASP A 188 11.99 -12.63 26.84
C ASP A 188 11.13 -11.98 27.94
N GLU A 189 10.47 -12.84 28.73
CA GLU A 189 9.97 -12.52 30.07
C GLU A 189 11.07 -11.96 30.99
#